data_AF-A0A382YMP7-F1
#
_entry.id   AF-A0A382YMP7-F1
#
_cell.length_a   1.000
_cell.length_b   1.000
_cell.length_c   1.000
_cell.angle_alpha   90.00
_cell.angle_beta   90.00
_cell.angle_gamma   90.00
#
_symmetry.space_group_name_H-M   'P 1'
#
loop_
_entity.id
_entity.type
_entity.pdbx_description
1 polymer ?
#
loop_
_entity_poly.entity_id
_entity_poly.type
_entity_poly.pdbx_seq_one_letter_code
_entity_poly.pdbx_strand_id
1 'polypeptide(L)'
;VPEKLFFDGDIFGFVDNFILVGVTLYGIYKEQEKGGSGVLGGLFGALIGNALSDLVAAAIDPAARHLAIGVFAGCMYVTVLTYIGLKIFKKDF
;
A
#
# COMPACT_ATOMS: atom_id res chain seq x y z
N VAL A 1 7.81 -27.89 12.10
CA VAL A 1 7.57 -27.57 10.67
C VAL A 1 6.31 -26.73 10.48
N PRO A 2 5.16 -27.02 11.12
CA PRO A 2 3.97 -26.15 11.07
C PRO A 2 4.11 -24.86 11.90
N GLU A 3 4.67 -24.96 13.10
CA GLU A 3 4.80 -23.84 14.04
C GLU A 3 5.74 -22.74 13.53
N LYS A 4 6.81 -23.11 12.81
CA LYS A 4 7.69 -22.15 12.13
C LYS A 4 6.99 -21.45 10.96
N LEU A 5 6.20 -22.19 10.18
CA LEU A 5 5.44 -21.61 9.06
C LEU A 5 4.39 -20.60 9.55
N PHE A 6 3.71 -20.92 10.66
CA PHE A 6 2.75 -20.01 11.31
C PHE A 6 3.45 -18.75 11.84
N PHE A 7 4.56 -18.90 12.56
CA PHE A 7 5.31 -17.76 13.12
C PHE A 7 5.90 -16.85 12.04
N ASP A 8 6.46 -17.42 10.98
CA ASP A 8 6.98 -16.65 9.84
C ASP A 8 5.83 -15.91 9.14
N GLY A 9 4.69 -16.57 8.93
CA GLY A 9 3.48 -15.96 8.37
C GLY A 9 2.94 -14.80 9.22
N ASP A 10 2.92 -14.95 10.55
CA ASP A 10 2.50 -13.90 11.49
C ASP A 10 3.41 -12.67 11.43
N ILE A 11 4.74 -12.87 11.40
CA ILE A 11 5.70 -11.76 11.29
C ILE A 11 5.55 -11.06 9.94
N PHE A 12 5.45 -11.82 8.84
CA PHE A 12 5.22 -11.25 7.52
C PHE A 12 3.93 -10.44 7.47
N GLY A 13 2.83 -10.99 7.98
CA GLY A 13 1.54 -10.30 8.05
C GLY A 13 1.59 -9.05 8.91
N PHE A 14 2.32 -9.08 10.03
CA PHE A 14 2.52 -7.91 10.88
C PHE A 14 3.28 -6.80 10.17
N VAL A 15 4.43 -7.12 9.56
CA VAL A 15 5.24 -6.13 8.82
C VAL A 15 4.45 -5.55 7.66
N ASP A 16 3.72 -6.40 6.94
CA ASP A 16 2.91 -6.00 5.80
C ASP A 16 1.84 -4.97 6.18
N ASN A 17 1.03 -5.32 7.18
CA ASN A 17 -0.02 -4.43 7.68
C ASN A 17 0.54 -3.18 8.36
N PHE A 18 1.73 -3.25 8.96
CA PHE A 18 2.38 -2.10 9.58
C PHE A 18 2.81 -1.06 8.54
N ILE A 19 3.38 -1.49 7.41
CA ILE A 19 3.71 -0.59 6.29
C ILE A 19 2.43 0.03 5.74
N LEU A 20 1.41 -0.79 5.46
CA LEU A 20 0.13 -0.34 4.95
C LEU A 20 -0.51 0.72 5.85
N VAL A 21 -0.67 0.44 7.15
CA VAL A 21 -1.32 1.37 8.08
C VAL A 21 -0.47 2.62 8.30
N GLY A 22 0.85 2.50 8.34
CA GLY A 22 1.76 3.63 8.51
C GLY A 22 1.62 4.66 7.38
N VAL A 23 1.64 4.19 6.12
CA VAL A 23 1.50 5.08 4.96
C VAL A 23 0.06 5.60 4.84
N THR A 24 -0.94 4.79 5.17
CA THR A 24 -2.35 5.20 5.21
C THR A 24 -2.58 6.34 6.20
N LEU A 25 -2.13 6.17 7.45
CA LEU A 25 -2.27 7.18 8.50
C LEU A 25 -1.49 8.45 8.15
N TYR A 26 -0.27 8.31 7.61
CA TYR A 26 0.48 9.47 7.11
C TYR A 26 -0.31 10.25 6.06
N GLY A 27 -0.93 9.55 5.10
CA GLY A 27 -1.78 10.17 4.09
C GLY A 27 -2.99 10.88 4.67
N ILE A 28 -3.72 10.24 5.59
CA ILE A 28 -4.87 10.81 6.31
C ILE A 28 -4.46 12.13 6.98
N TYR A 29 -3.43 12.09 7.82
CA TYR A 29 -3.01 13.26 8.60
C TYR A 29 -2.47 14.37 7.69
N LYS A 30 -1.76 14.05 6.61
CA LYS A 30 -1.28 15.04 5.64
C LYS A 30 -2.40 15.74 4.88
N GLU A 31 -3.50 15.07 4.59
CA GLU A 31 -4.68 15.71 4.00
C GLU A 31 -5.39 16.59 5.04
N GLN A 32 -5.55 16.10 6.27
CA GLN A 32 -6.19 16.85 7.35
C GLN A 32 -5.42 18.13 7.72
N GLU A 33 -4.08 18.11 7.71
CA GLU A 33 -3.21 19.29 7.87
C GLU A 33 -3.52 20.38 6.82
N LYS A 34 -4.06 20.01 5.66
CA LYS A 34 -4.44 20.92 4.57
C LYS A 34 -5.93 21.30 4.59
N GLY A 35 -6.66 20.92 5.65
CA GLY A 35 -8.09 21.19 5.80
C GLY A 35 -9.01 20.19 5.11
N GLY A 36 -8.49 19.07 4.61
CA GLY A 36 -9.29 18.00 4.02
C GLY A 36 -9.88 17.03 5.05
N SER A 37 -10.68 16.09 4.57
CA SER A 37 -11.37 15.09 5.40
C SER A 37 -10.47 13.95 5.89
N GLY A 38 -9.38 13.69 5.16
CA GLY A 38 -8.51 12.51 5.34
C GLY A 38 -8.87 11.34 4.42
N VAL A 39 -9.99 11.40 3.69
CA VAL A 39 -10.45 10.31 2.83
C VAL A 39 -9.54 10.08 1.62
N LEU A 40 -9.07 11.14 0.96
CA LEU A 40 -8.22 11.03 -0.22
C LEU A 40 -6.80 10.64 0.15
N GLY A 41 -6.26 11.26 1.19
CA GLY A 41 -4.99 10.94 1.79
C GLY A 41 -4.95 9.50 2.30
N GLY A 42 -6.03 9.04 2.94
CA GLY A 42 -6.19 7.63 3.32
C GLY A 42 -6.25 6.69 2.12
N LEU A 43 -7.03 7.02 1.10
CA LEU A 43 -7.13 6.21 -0.13
C LEU A 43 -5.77 6.07 -0.82
N PHE A 44 -5.08 7.17 -1.11
CA PHE A 44 -3.77 7.13 -1.76
C PHE A 44 -2.68 6.58 -0.85
N GLY A 45 -2.76 6.86 0.45
CA GLY A 45 -1.86 6.28 1.45
C GLY A 45 -1.99 4.77 1.52
N ALA A 46 -3.21 4.22 1.47
CA ALA A 46 -3.45 2.78 1.43
C ALA A 46 -2.96 2.15 0.14
N LEU A 47 -3.22 2.75 -1.03
CA LEU A 47 -2.76 2.25 -2.32
C LEU A 47 -1.22 2.22 -2.41
N ILE A 48 -0.56 3.29 -1.97
CA ILE A 48 0.91 3.36 -1.94
C ILE A 48 1.48 2.44 -0.86
N GLY A 49 0.85 2.39 0.32
CA GLY A 49 1.23 1.50 1.42
C GLY A 49 1.18 0.04 1.01
N ASN A 50 0.11 -0.39 0.35
CA ASN A 50 -0.01 -1.72 -0.24
C ASN A 50 1.12 -1.99 -1.23
N ALA A 51 1.36 -1.08 -2.19
CA ALA A 51 2.42 -1.26 -3.18
C ALA A 51 3.81 -1.43 -2.55
N LEU A 52 4.14 -0.58 -1.57
CA LEU A 52 5.42 -0.65 -0.85
C LEU A 52 5.53 -1.93 -0.03
N SER A 53 4.44 -2.35 0.59
CA SER A 53 4.41 -3.56 1.39
C SER A 53 4.63 -4.82 0.55
N ASP A 54 3.92 -4.93 -0.58
CA ASP A 54 4.09 -6.00 -1.57
C ASP A 54 5.52 -6.03 -2.12
N LEU A 55 6.12 -4.85 -2.37
CA LEU A 55 7.51 -4.75 -2.82
C LEU A 55 8.48 -5.30 -1.77
N VAL A 56 8.29 -4.95 -0.50
CA VAL A 56 9.12 -5.44 0.61
C VAL A 56 8.96 -6.95 0.75
N ALA A 57 7.73 -7.46 0.78
CA ALA A 57 7.43 -8.88 0.89
C ALA A 57 8.05 -9.68 -0.26
N ALA A 58 7.87 -9.23 -1.51
CA ALA A 58 8.46 -9.88 -2.66
C ALA A 58 9.99 -9.79 -2.66
N ALA A 59 10.58 -8.68 -2.20
CA ALA A 59 12.04 -8.52 -2.19
C ALA A 59 12.76 -9.47 -1.23
N ILE A 60 12.10 -9.86 -0.13
CA ILE A 60 12.67 -10.76 0.89
C ILE A 60 12.31 -12.23 0.67
N ASP A 61 11.25 -12.53 -0.10
CA ASP A 61 10.91 -13.89 -0.51
C ASP A 61 11.75 -14.32 -1.75
N PRO A 62 12.66 -15.31 -1.63
CA PRO A 62 13.45 -15.81 -2.74
C PRO A 62 12.62 -16.31 -3.93
N ALA A 63 11.40 -16.82 -3.68
CA ALA A 63 10.51 -17.30 -4.74
C ALA A 63 9.86 -16.15 -5.52
N ALA A 64 9.50 -15.05 -4.85
CA ALA A 64 8.79 -13.92 -5.44
C ALA A 64 9.69 -12.75 -5.86
N ARG A 65 10.97 -12.71 -5.47
CA ARG A 65 11.87 -11.56 -5.70
C ARG A 65 12.01 -11.10 -7.14
N HIS A 66 11.96 -12.03 -8.10
CA HIS A 66 12.03 -11.71 -9.53
C HIS A 66 10.76 -10.97 -10.03
N LEU A 67 9.64 -11.08 -9.30
CA LEU A 67 8.38 -10.41 -9.58
C LEU A 67 8.25 -9.05 -8.87
N ALA A 68 9.12 -8.75 -7.88
CA ALA A 68 8.95 -7.64 -6.96
C ALA A 68 8.69 -6.28 -7.65
N ILE A 69 9.49 -5.94 -8.67
CA ILE A 69 9.31 -4.69 -9.43
C ILE A 69 8.04 -4.72 -10.27
N GLY A 70 7.67 -5.87 -10.83
CA GLY A 70 6.45 -6.03 -11.62
C GLY A 70 5.18 -5.88 -10.79
N VAL A 71 5.16 -6.50 -9.60
CA VAL A 71 4.06 -6.37 -8.62
C VAL A 71 3.93 -4.92 -8.18
N PHE A 72 5.03 -4.29 -7.76
CA PHE A 72 5.03 -2.88 -7.37
C PHE A 72 4.51 -1.96 -8.49
N ALA A 73 4.98 -2.16 -9.73
CA ALA A 73 4.53 -1.39 -10.88
C ALA A 73 3.02 -1.59 -11.13
N GLY A 74 2.53 -2.83 -11.05
CA GLY A 74 1.11 -3.16 -11.15
C GLY A 74 0.25 -2.41 -10.13
N CYS A 75 0.66 -2.41 -8.86
CA CYS A 75 -0.04 -1.67 -7.81
C CYS A 75 -0.01 -0.15 -8.08
N MET A 76 1.12 0.40 -8.51
CA MET A 76 1.23 1.81 -8.87
C MET A 76 0.38 2.20 -10.09
N TYR A 77 0.19 1.30 -11.07
CA TYR A 77 -0.74 1.55 -12.18
C TYR A 77 -2.18 1.74 -11.67
N VAL A 78 -2.62 0.91 -10.72
CA VAL A 78 -3.94 1.07 -10.09
C VAL A 78 -4.03 2.39 -9.34
N THR A 79 -2.99 2.78 -8.59
CA THR A 79 -2.91 4.10 -7.93
C THR A 79 -3.12 5.26 -8.91
N VAL A 80 -2.45 5.22 -10.07
CA VAL A 80 -2.61 6.22 -11.13
C VAL A 80 -4.01 6.20 -11.73
N LEU A 81 -4.57 5.01 -12.00
CA LEU A 81 -5.92 4.87 -12.51
C LEU A 81 -6.97 5.39 -11.52
N THR A 82 -6.79 5.19 -10.21
CA THR A 82 -7.64 5.77 -9.18
C THR A 82 -7.60 7.30 -9.23
N TYR A 83 -6.41 7.91 -9.37
CA TYR A 83 -6.29 9.35 -9.54
C TYR A 83 -7.03 9.86 -10.78
N ILE A 84 -6.84 9.20 -11.93
CA ILE A 84 -7.52 9.55 -13.19
C ILE A 84 -9.04 9.40 -13.03
N GLY A 85 -9.51 8.29 -12.45
CA GLY A 85 -10.92 8.01 -12.23
C GLY A 85 -11.57 9.05 -11.34
N LEU A 86 -10.95 9.39 -10.21
CA LEU A 86 -11.44 10.46 -9.34
C LEU A 86 -11.53 11.79 -10.10
N LYS A 87 -10.57 12.11 -10.98
CA LYS A 87 -10.59 13.38 -11.75
C LYS A 87 -11.72 13.44 -12.77
N ILE A 88 -12.09 12.30 -13.33
CA ILE A 88 -13.19 12.18 -14.29
C ILE A 88 -14.55 12.23 -13.59
N PHE A 89 -14.70 11.49 -12.48
CA PHE A 89 -15.99 11.29 -11.82
C PHE A 89 -16.27 12.28 -10.68
N LYS A 90 -15.24 12.86 -10.08
CA LYS A 90 -15.32 13.91 -9.05
C LYS A 90 -14.50 15.11 -9.51
N LYS A 91 -15.18 16.01 -10.21
CA LYS A 91 -14.55 17.14 -10.93
C LYS A 91 -13.72 18.08 -10.04
N ASP A 92 -13.97 18.07 -8.72
CA ASP A 92 -13.38 18.98 -7.72
C ASP A 92 -12.78 18.24 -6.50
N PHE A 93 -12.14 17.08 -6.69
CA PHE A 93 -11.39 16.42 -5.60
C PHE A 93 -9.93 16.86 -5.55
#